data_AF-A0A0L0VEZ9-F1
#
_entry.id   AF-A0A0L0VEZ9-F1
#
_cell.length_a   1.000
_cell.length_b   1.000
_cell.length_c   1.000
_cell.angle_alpha   90.00
_cell.angle_beta   90.00
_cell.angle_gamma   90.00
#
_symmetry.space_group_name_H-M   'P 1'
#
loop_
_entity.id
_entity.type
_entity.pdbx_description
1 polymer ?
#
loop_
_entity_poly.entity_id
_entity_poly.type
_entity_poly.pdbx_seq_one_letter_code
_entity_poly.pdbx_strand_id
1 'polypeptide(L)'
;MNEDTSDVENKDSVDNEDVTTTDGALAADLINDDEIELEDNHFWAISRKLNQSPNSKAHFVKLCHDHECLKPHNVQRNVRTRWNSTLVQLTGILQCSAAILEWQRDKRHGPSQEYHINPDDLKLAKDLVEITGHLSSAISDRRDDYPPALRNACRAGLQLTNKYYTLTNCSPSYRVAMVLHPSFKDEYFKLAKWKPEWINKAIRLTRKM
;
A
#
# COMPACT_ATOMS: atom_id res chain seq x y z
N MET A 1 -58.50 36.37 -32.17
CA MET A 1 -58.35 37.05 -30.88
C MET A 1 -57.53 36.10 -30.03
N ASN A 2 -56.22 36.00 -30.29
CA ASN A 2 -55.14 36.92 -29.87
C ASN A 2 -55.11 36.94 -28.32
N GLU A 3 -54.02 36.69 -27.61
CA GLU A 3 -52.59 36.71 -27.93
C GLU A 3 -51.81 36.02 -26.78
N ASP A 4 -50.52 35.81 -27.02
CA ASP A 4 -49.51 35.06 -26.26
C ASP A 4 -49.23 35.51 -24.82
N THR A 5 -48.62 34.63 -24.01
CA THR A 5 -47.20 34.76 -23.57
C THR A 5 -46.71 33.57 -22.71
N SER A 6 -45.77 32.82 -23.30
CA SER A 6 -44.48 32.30 -22.78
C SER A 6 -44.31 31.66 -21.38
N ASP A 7 -43.82 30.42 -21.42
CA ASP A 7 -42.59 29.88 -20.80
C ASP A 7 -42.28 30.13 -19.32
N VAL A 8 -42.15 29.03 -18.55
CA VAL A 8 -40.96 28.78 -17.72
C VAL A 8 -40.68 27.27 -17.67
N GLU A 9 -39.65 26.85 -18.42
CA GLU A 9 -38.88 25.64 -18.15
C GLU A 9 -38.23 25.78 -16.77
N ASN A 10 -38.55 24.91 -15.80
CA ASN A 10 -37.78 24.85 -14.56
C ASN A 10 -36.52 24.02 -14.80
N LYS A 11 -35.44 24.74 -15.09
CA LYS A 11 -34.08 24.25 -15.25
C LYS A 11 -33.40 24.43 -13.90
N ASP A 12 -33.38 23.40 -13.07
CA ASP A 12 -32.60 23.41 -11.82
C ASP A 12 -31.11 23.36 -12.17
N SER A 13 -30.55 24.54 -12.41
CA SER A 13 -29.13 24.83 -12.25
C SER A 13 -28.80 24.78 -10.77
N VAL A 14 -28.25 23.66 -10.29
CA VAL A 14 -27.56 23.64 -9.01
C VAL A 14 -26.12 24.01 -9.29
N ASP A 15 -25.79 25.24 -8.93
CA ASP A 15 -24.47 25.80 -8.98
C ASP A 15 -23.46 24.92 -8.26
N ASN A 16 -22.36 24.61 -8.95
CA ASN A 16 -21.13 24.09 -8.34
C ASN A 16 -20.55 25.22 -7.49
N GLU A 17 -20.94 25.29 -6.23
CA GLU A 17 -20.17 26.04 -5.24
C GLU A 17 -18.88 25.28 -4.93
N ASP A 18 -17.80 25.90 -5.39
CA ASP A 18 -16.41 25.65 -5.07
C ASP A 18 -16.20 25.72 -3.54
N VAL A 19 -16.25 24.57 -2.87
CA VAL A 19 -15.74 24.44 -1.50
C VAL A 19 -14.22 24.48 -1.55
N THR A 20 -13.70 25.70 -1.63
CA THR A 20 -12.30 26.00 -1.31
C THR A 20 -12.10 25.91 0.19
N THR A 21 -11.30 24.92 0.57
CA THR A 21 -10.21 25.05 1.56
C THR A 21 -10.59 25.40 3.00
N THR A 22 -10.69 24.40 3.87
CA THR A 22 -10.19 24.48 5.27
C THR A 22 -9.81 23.14 5.91
N ASP A 23 -9.95 21.97 5.27
CA ASP A 23 -9.68 20.70 5.98
C ASP A 23 -8.23 20.20 5.84
N GLY A 24 -7.45 20.78 4.91
CA GLY A 24 -6.05 20.40 4.71
C GLY A 24 -5.10 20.91 5.80
N ALA A 25 -5.45 22.03 6.47
CA ALA A 25 -4.64 22.62 7.53
C ALA A 25 -4.80 21.86 8.86
N LEU A 26 -6.02 21.43 9.19
CA LEU A 26 -6.32 20.72 10.43
C LEU A 26 -5.73 19.31 10.50
N ALA A 27 -5.49 18.66 9.36
CA ALA A 27 -4.84 17.35 9.31
C ALA A 27 -3.32 17.43 9.48
N ALA A 28 -2.70 18.58 9.16
CA ALA A 28 -1.26 18.77 9.32
C ALA A 28 -0.87 18.88 10.80
N ASP A 29 -1.71 19.50 11.62
CA ASP A 29 -1.46 19.70 13.07
C ASP A 29 -1.61 18.43 13.92
N LEU A 30 -2.11 17.32 13.34
CA LEU A 30 -2.25 16.02 14.02
C LEU A 30 -1.15 15.02 13.67
N ILE A 31 -0.24 15.38 12.76
CA ILE A 31 0.96 14.60 12.51
C ILE A 31 2.03 15.21 13.40
N ASN A 32 2.11 14.73 14.64
CA ASN A 32 3.32 14.95 15.41
C ASN A 32 4.48 14.43 14.55
N ASP A 33 5.39 15.31 14.17
CA ASP A 33 6.72 15.01 13.63
C ASP A 33 7.61 14.29 14.68
N ASP A 34 7.01 13.61 15.65
CA ASP A 34 7.65 12.51 16.33
C ASP A 34 7.91 11.50 15.23
N GLU A 35 9.16 11.49 14.77
CA GLU A 35 9.78 10.45 13.99
C GLU A 35 9.30 9.11 14.57
N ILE A 36 8.22 8.56 14.00
CA ILE A 36 7.84 7.18 14.24
C ILE A 36 8.95 6.41 13.54
N GLU A 37 10.10 6.28 14.22
CA GLU A 37 10.97 5.13 14.08
C GLU A 37 10.03 3.95 14.33
N LEU A 38 9.40 3.48 13.24
CA LEU A 38 8.67 2.24 13.25
C LEU A 38 9.70 1.22 13.74
N GLU A 39 9.59 0.84 15.01
CA GLU A 39 10.17 -0.36 15.57
C GLU A 39 9.52 -1.60 14.91
N ASP A 40 9.45 -1.62 13.56
CA ASP A 40 9.20 -2.77 12.70
C ASP A 40 10.44 -3.68 12.65
N ASN A 41 11.19 -3.77 13.75
CA ASN A 41 12.49 -4.42 13.82
C ASN A 41 12.36 -5.95 13.77
N HIS A 42 11.36 -6.55 14.43
CA HIS A 42 11.18 -8.00 14.55
C HIS A 42 10.83 -8.67 13.20
N PHE A 43 9.71 -8.30 12.58
CA PHE A 43 9.27 -8.86 11.30
C PHE A 43 10.27 -8.62 10.17
N TRP A 44 10.90 -7.44 10.17
CA TRP A 44 11.95 -7.11 9.22
C TRP A 44 13.21 -7.95 9.45
N ALA A 45 13.66 -8.14 10.70
CA ALA A 45 14.85 -8.94 11.00
C ALA A 45 14.68 -10.39 10.54
N ILE A 46 13.50 -10.96 10.75
CA ILE A 46 13.17 -12.32 10.30
C ILE A 46 13.20 -12.43 8.79
N SER A 47 12.51 -11.52 8.11
CA SER A 47 12.48 -11.48 6.65
C SER A 47 13.88 -11.28 6.08
N ARG A 48 14.68 -10.41 6.68
CA ARG A 48 16.07 -10.15 6.29
C ARG A 48 16.92 -11.42 6.46
N LYS A 49 16.85 -12.09 7.61
CA LYS A 49 17.61 -13.32 7.89
C LYS A 49 17.30 -14.41 6.89
N LEU A 50 16.01 -14.67 6.64
CA LEU A 50 15.56 -15.68 5.67
C LEU A 50 15.97 -15.36 4.23
N ASN A 51 16.07 -14.09 3.86
CA ASN A 51 16.47 -13.71 2.50
C ASN A 51 17.99 -13.57 2.32
N GLN A 52 18.77 -13.37 3.38
CA GLN A 52 20.23 -13.23 3.31
C GLN A 52 20.98 -14.54 3.55
N SER A 53 20.38 -15.53 4.20
CA SER A 53 21.04 -16.82 4.50
C SER A 53 20.34 -17.99 3.80
N PRO A 54 20.93 -18.56 2.73
CA PRO A 54 20.36 -19.72 2.03
C PRO A 54 20.19 -20.94 2.94
N ASN A 55 21.13 -21.18 3.86
CA ASN A 55 21.06 -22.31 4.79
C ASN A 55 19.90 -22.16 5.78
N SER A 56 19.73 -20.95 6.33
CA SER A 56 18.61 -20.65 7.22
C SER A 56 17.28 -20.76 6.48
N LYS A 57 17.21 -20.27 5.23
CA LYS A 57 16.02 -20.42 4.37
C LYS A 57 15.70 -21.88 4.09
N ALA A 58 16.71 -22.70 3.77
CA ALA A 58 16.51 -24.12 3.51
C ALA A 58 15.99 -24.86 4.74
N HIS A 59 16.52 -24.55 5.94
CA HIS A 59 16.02 -25.09 7.19
C HIS A 59 14.57 -24.65 7.48
N PHE A 60 14.29 -23.35 7.30
CA PHE A 60 12.95 -22.80 7.45
C PHE A 60 11.93 -23.46 6.51
N VAL A 61 12.26 -23.67 5.24
CA VAL A 61 11.37 -24.33 4.28
C VAL A 61 11.08 -25.78 4.68
N LYS A 62 12.05 -26.50 5.28
CA LYS A 62 11.79 -27.84 5.84
C LYS A 62 10.77 -27.78 6.97
N LEU A 63 10.95 -26.86 7.92
CA LEU A 63 9.98 -26.65 9.00
C LEU A 63 8.60 -26.24 8.46
N CYS A 64 8.53 -25.42 7.41
CA CYS A 64 7.26 -25.09 6.77
C CYS A 64 6.57 -26.31 6.15
N HIS A 65 7.31 -27.31 5.68
CA HIS A 65 6.74 -28.58 5.23
C HIS A 65 6.27 -29.41 6.42
N ASP A 66 7.05 -29.51 7.50
CA ASP A 66 6.71 -30.29 8.69
C ASP A 66 5.47 -29.75 9.42
N HIS A 67 5.28 -28.43 9.41
CA HIS A 67 4.11 -27.74 9.96
C HIS A 67 2.97 -27.56 8.95
N GLU A 68 3.07 -28.17 7.76
CA GLU A 68 2.05 -28.08 6.69
C GLU A 68 1.63 -26.63 6.34
N CYS A 69 2.57 -25.69 6.38
CA CYS A 69 2.31 -24.28 6.12
C CYS A 69 1.82 -24.04 4.69
N LEU A 70 0.94 -23.04 4.51
CA LEU A 70 0.43 -22.67 3.20
C LEU A 70 1.54 -22.10 2.31
N LYS A 71 1.50 -22.43 1.00
CA LYS A 71 2.42 -21.87 0.01
C LYS A 71 2.01 -20.43 -0.35
N PRO A 72 2.96 -19.54 -0.67
CA PRO A 72 4.41 -19.79 -0.77
C PRO A 72 5.13 -19.74 0.58
N HIS A 73 6.12 -20.62 0.78
CA HIS A 73 7.00 -20.62 1.97
C HIS A 73 8.07 -19.52 1.89
N ASN A 74 7.64 -18.29 1.66
CA ASN A 74 8.54 -17.16 1.45
C ASN A 74 8.01 -15.91 2.15
N VAL A 75 8.76 -15.44 3.14
CA VAL A 75 8.51 -14.15 3.77
C VAL A 75 9.27 -13.07 3.00
N GLN A 76 8.54 -12.20 2.29
CA GLN A 76 9.15 -11.10 1.55
C GLN A 76 9.64 -10.01 2.50
N ARG A 77 10.73 -9.34 2.11
CA ARG A 77 11.21 -8.17 2.84
C ARG A 77 10.30 -6.97 2.56
N ASN A 78 9.98 -6.21 3.61
CA ASN A 78 9.39 -4.88 3.46
C ASN A 78 10.31 -3.97 2.64
N VAL A 79 9.74 -3.27 1.66
CA VAL A 79 10.41 -2.34 0.77
C VAL A 79 9.69 -0.99 0.92
N ARG A 80 10.37 -0.01 1.52
CA ARG A 80 9.82 1.32 1.82
C ARG A 80 9.16 2.00 0.62
N THR A 81 9.68 1.77 -0.59
CA THR A 81 9.17 2.36 -1.84
C THR A 81 8.01 1.59 -2.48
N ARG A 82 7.62 0.44 -1.94
CA ARG A 82 6.54 -0.41 -2.44
C ARG A 82 5.43 -0.55 -1.40
N TRP A 83 4.31 0.13 -1.61
CA TRP A 83 3.26 0.32 -0.61
C TRP A 83 2.52 -0.95 -0.18
N ASN A 84 2.59 -2.02 -0.97
CA ASN A 84 2.01 -3.32 -0.65
C ASN A 84 3.02 -4.31 -0.06
N SER A 85 4.28 -3.92 0.16
CA SER A 85 5.31 -4.83 0.65
C SER A 85 5.12 -5.22 2.13
N THR A 86 4.70 -4.29 2.99
CA THR A 86 4.34 -4.58 4.39
C THR A 86 3.24 -5.63 4.47
N LEU A 87 2.16 -5.46 3.71
CA LEU A 87 1.04 -6.40 3.69
C LEU A 87 1.48 -7.81 3.23
N VAL A 88 2.30 -7.88 2.17
CA VAL A 88 2.83 -9.15 1.66
C VAL A 88 3.77 -9.81 2.68
N GLN A 89 4.59 -9.02 3.38
CA GLN A 89 5.43 -9.52 4.46
C GLN A 89 4.59 -10.11 5.59
N LEU A 90 3.63 -9.34 6.14
CA LEU A 90 2.77 -9.79 7.24
C LEU A 90 1.98 -11.04 6.87
N THR A 91 1.44 -11.09 5.65
CA THR A 91 0.72 -12.28 5.15
C THR A 91 1.62 -13.51 5.14
N GLY A 92 2.86 -13.40 4.66
CA GLY A 92 3.82 -14.52 4.65
C GLY A 92 4.22 -14.97 6.06
N ILE A 93 4.32 -14.03 7.01
CA ILE A 93 4.62 -14.33 8.42
C ILE A 93 3.47 -15.10 9.07
N LEU A 94 2.22 -14.64 8.89
CA LEU A 94 1.05 -15.32 9.43
C LEU A 94 0.89 -16.73 8.85
N GLN A 95 1.11 -16.89 7.53
CA GLN A 95 1.03 -18.18 6.83
C GLN A 95 2.02 -19.22 7.36
N CYS A 96 3.22 -18.79 7.75
CA CYS A 96 4.29 -19.67 8.25
C CYS A 96 4.52 -19.51 9.76
N SER A 97 3.54 -18.98 10.50
CA SER A 97 3.72 -18.57 11.91
C SER A 97 4.20 -19.72 12.80
N ALA A 98 3.64 -20.92 12.67
CA ALA A 98 4.08 -22.10 13.42
C ALA A 98 5.56 -22.44 13.15
N ALA A 99 5.96 -22.48 11.87
CA ALA A 99 7.34 -22.74 11.48
C ALA A 99 8.30 -21.63 11.94
N ILE A 100 7.86 -20.36 11.94
CA ILE A 100 8.67 -19.23 12.42
C ILE A 100 8.93 -19.33 13.93
N LEU A 101 7.91 -19.67 14.72
CA LEU A 101 8.02 -19.80 16.18
C LEU A 101 8.99 -20.92 16.60
N GLU A 102 9.09 -21.99 15.81
CA GLU A 102 10.09 -23.03 16.01
C GLU A 102 11.47 -22.62 15.49
N TRP A 103 11.54 -22.11 14.25
CA TRP A 103 12.78 -21.69 13.61
C TRP A 103 13.53 -20.63 14.40
N GLN A 104 12.83 -19.69 15.05
CA GLN A 104 13.47 -18.63 15.83
C GLN A 104 14.20 -19.15 17.08
N ARG A 105 13.82 -20.33 17.60
CA ARG A 105 14.47 -20.96 18.75
C ARG A 105 15.78 -21.67 18.39
N ASP A 106 16.04 -21.89 17.09
CA ASP A 106 17.27 -22.50 16.62
C ASP A 106 18.45 -21.53 16.74
N LYS A 107 19.40 -21.86 17.62
CA LYS A 107 20.61 -21.06 17.87
C LYS A 107 21.52 -20.91 16.64
N ARG A 108 21.44 -21.81 15.65
CA ARG A 108 22.30 -21.79 14.46
C ARG A 108 21.67 -21.00 13.32
N HIS A 109 20.37 -21.18 13.09
CA HIS A 109 19.70 -20.64 11.89
C HIS A 109 18.76 -19.48 12.18
N GLY A 110 18.27 -19.34 13.42
CA GLY A 110 17.33 -18.32 13.84
C GLY A 110 17.92 -16.91 13.92
N PRO A 111 17.07 -15.90 14.21
CA PRO A 111 17.49 -14.54 14.48
C PRO A 111 18.00 -14.40 15.93
N SER A 112 18.60 -13.25 16.24
CA SER A 112 18.94 -12.88 17.63
C SER A 112 17.69 -12.88 18.50
N GLN A 113 17.84 -13.18 19.80
CA GLN A 113 16.73 -13.28 20.74
C GLN A 113 15.97 -11.96 20.90
N GLU A 114 16.64 -10.84 20.69
CA GLU A 114 16.05 -9.49 20.68
C GLU A 114 15.03 -9.27 19.54
N TYR A 115 15.00 -10.15 18.54
CA TYR A 115 14.09 -10.08 17.39
C TYR A 115 13.09 -11.25 17.35
N HIS A 116 12.89 -11.95 18.46
CA HIS A 116 11.90 -13.03 18.54
C HIS A 116 10.48 -12.47 18.52
N ILE A 117 9.64 -13.03 17.66
CA ILE A 117 8.22 -12.68 17.58
C ILE A 117 7.47 -13.37 18.72
N ASN A 118 6.62 -12.61 19.39
CA ASN A 118 5.66 -13.06 20.38
C ASN A 118 4.26 -13.27 19.77
N PRO A 119 3.38 -14.03 20.44
CA PRO A 119 1.99 -14.19 20.00
C PRO A 119 1.23 -12.87 19.83
N ASP A 120 1.55 -11.86 20.63
CA ASP A 120 0.93 -10.53 20.54
C ASP A 120 1.31 -9.80 19.24
N ASP A 121 2.55 -9.94 18.79
CA ASP A 121 2.99 -9.40 17.49
C ASP A 121 2.22 -10.07 16.34
N LEU A 122 2.04 -11.39 16.42
CA LEU A 122 1.25 -12.13 15.44
C LEU A 122 -0.22 -11.70 15.44
N LYS A 123 -0.78 -11.39 16.61
CA LYS A 123 -2.13 -10.84 16.72
C LYS A 123 -2.23 -9.47 16.05
N LEU A 124 -1.29 -8.57 16.32
CA LEU A 124 -1.23 -7.26 15.67
C LEU A 124 -1.11 -7.40 14.15
N ALA A 125 -0.24 -8.29 13.66
CA ALA A 125 -0.10 -8.57 12.24
C ALA A 125 -1.40 -9.08 11.62
N LYS A 126 -2.13 -9.95 12.33
CA LYS A 126 -3.43 -10.46 11.89
C LYS A 126 -4.47 -9.35 11.80
N ASP A 127 -4.59 -8.52 12.81
CA ASP A 127 -5.54 -7.40 12.86
C ASP A 127 -5.28 -6.41 11.69
N LEU A 128 -4.01 -6.11 11.41
CA LEU A 128 -3.63 -5.25 10.27
C LEU A 128 -4.00 -5.88 8.90
N VAL A 129 -3.75 -7.17 8.73
CA VAL A 129 -4.11 -7.90 7.49
C VAL A 129 -5.64 -7.95 7.33
N GLU A 130 -6.39 -8.13 8.42
CA GLU A 130 -7.85 -8.17 8.40
C GLU A 130 -8.45 -6.80 8.04
N ILE A 131 -7.98 -5.72 8.64
CA ILE A 131 -8.40 -4.34 8.32
C ILE A 131 -8.17 -4.04 6.83
N THR A 132 -7.00 -4.38 6.30
CA THR A 132 -6.70 -4.15 4.88
C THR A 132 -7.58 -5.01 3.95
N GLY A 133 -7.91 -6.23 4.36
CA GLY A 133 -8.89 -7.09 3.67
C GLY A 133 -10.29 -6.50 3.64
N HIS A 134 -10.77 -5.95 4.76
CA HIS A 134 -12.06 -5.26 4.84
C HIS A 134 -12.11 -4.02 3.96
N LEU A 135 -11.05 -3.20 3.96
CA LEU A 135 -10.97 -2.03 3.08
C LEU A 135 -11.02 -2.43 1.60
N SER A 136 -10.28 -3.47 1.21
CA SER A 136 -10.32 -3.99 -0.17
C SER A 136 -11.71 -4.49 -0.57
N SER A 137 -12.38 -5.18 0.37
CA SER A 137 -13.74 -5.69 0.16
C SER A 137 -14.77 -4.56 0.06
N ALA A 138 -14.66 -3.52 0.88
CA ALA A 138 -15.54 -2.35 0.84
C ALA A 138 -15.36 -1.50 -0.44
N ILE A 139 -14.14 -1.47 -1.00
CA ILE A 139 -13.85 -0.78 -2.27
C ILE A 139 -14.41 -1.58 -3.45
N SER A 140 -14.22 -2.91 -3.43
CA SER A 140 -14.78 -3.83 -4.42
C SER A 140 -16.31 -3.71 -4.40
N ASP A 141 -16.97 -3.64 -5.56
CA ASP A 141 -18.41 -3.30 -5.68
C ASP A 141 -19.35 -4.42 -5.22
N ARG A 142 -19.01 -5.13 -4.13
CA ARG A 142 -19.88 -6.10 -3.45
C ARG A 142 -20.96 -5.32 -2.71
N ARG A 143 -22.15 -5.29 -3.30
CA ARG A 143 -23.25 -4.39 -2.91
C ARG A 143 -23.90 -4.75 -1.57
N ASP A 144 -23.64 -5.94 -1.03
CA ASP A 144 -24.42 -6.52 0.06
C ASP A 144 -23.67 -6.62 1.41
N ASP A 145 -22.34 -6.42 1.44
CA ASP A 145 -21.54 -6.67 2.65
C ASP A 145 -21.38 -5.43 3.57
N TYR A 146 -21.49 -4.22 3.01
CA TYR A 146 -21.18 -2.98 3.73
C TYR A 146 -22.19 -1.85 3.43
N PRO A 147 -22.55 -1.02 4.42
CA PRO A 147 -23.49 0.08 4.22
C PRO A 147 -22.95 1.09 3.17
N PRO A 148 -23.84 1.70 2.35
CA PRO A 148 -23.42 2.65 1.31
C PRO A 148 -22.55 3.80 1.81
N ALA A 149 -22.81 4.28 3.03
CA ALA A 149 -22.02 5.35 3.66
C ALA A 149 -20.54 4.98 3.83
N LEU A 150 -20.25 3.79 4.36
CA LEU A 150 -18.88 3.31 4.56
C LEU A 150 -18.16 3.12 3.23
N ARG A 151 -18.84 2.54 2.24
CA ARG A 151 -18.28 2.32 0.90
C ARG A 151 -17.92 3.64 0.22
N ASN A 152 -18.82 4.61 0.29
CA ASN A 152 -18.58 5.94 -0.28
C ASN A 152 -17.43 6.66 0.45
N ALA A 153 -17.34 6.53 1.78
CA ALA A 153 -16.23 7.06 2.56
C ALA A 153 -14.88 6.42 2.18
N CYS A 154 -14.80 5.09 2.10
CA CYS A 154 -13.59 4.39 1.68
C CYS A 154 -13.18 4.75 0.24
N ARG A 155 -14.15 4.90 -0.67
CA ARG A 155 -13.90 5.37 -2.05
C ARG A 155 -13.39 6.80 -2.08
N ALA A 156 -13.96 7.69 -1.30
CA ALA A 156 -13.50 9.07 -1.16
C ALA A 156 -12.08 9.12 -0.59
N GLY A 157 -11.78 8.34 0.44
CA GLY A 157 -10.42 8.22 0.99
C GLY A 157 -9.41 7.67 -0.04
N LEU A 158 -9.81 6.71 -0.86
CA LEU A 158 -8.98 6.21 -1.96
C LEU A 158 -8.75 7.29 -3.04
N GLN A 159 -9.78 8.07 -3.38
CA GLN A 159 -9.63 9.18 -4.32
C GLN A 159 -8.72 10.28 -3.77
N LEU A 160 -8.84 10.60 -2.48
CA LEU A 160 -8.00 11.58 -1.80
C LEU A 160 -6.54 11.14 -1.79
N THR A 161 -6.25 9.90 -1.38
CA THR A 161 -4.90 9.36 -1.42
C THR A 161 -4.35 9.34 -2.85
N ASN A 162 -5.15 8.94 -3.84
CA ASN A 162 -4.77 9.02 -5.26
C ASN A 162 -4.50 10.46 -5.74
N LYS A 163 -5.23 11.46 -5.24
CA LYS A 163 -5.01 12.88 -5.56
C LYS A 163 -3.62 13.32 -5.10
N TYR A 164 -3.25 13.03 -3.85
CA TYR A 164 -1.92 13.36 -3.33
C TYR A 164 -0.81 12.63 -4.09
N TYR A 165 -1.00 11.36 -4.44
CA TYR A 165 -0.04 10.64 -5.28
C TYR A 165 0.05 11.16 -6.71
N THR A 166 -1.05 11.67 -7.24
CA THR A 166 -1.05 12.35 -8.55
C THR A 166 -0.22 13.62 -8.48
N LEU A 167 -0.26 14.39 -7.38
CA LEU A 167 0.57 15.59 -7.21
C LEU A 167 2.07 15.23 -7.19
N THR A 168 2.47 14.18 -6.46
CA THR A 168 3.85 13.67 -6.50
C THR A 168 4.26 13.23 -7.90
N ASN A 169 3.38 12.52 -8.61
CA ASN A 169 3.60 12.08 -9.99
C ASN A 169 3.50 13.22 -11.02
N CYS A 170 2.92 14.37 -10.68
CA CYS A 170 2.80 15.53 -11.57
C CYS A 170 4.03 16.43 -11.53
N SER A 171 4.88 16.30 -10.51
CA SER A 171 6.15 17.02 -10.47
C SER A 171 7.06 16.60 -11.63
N PRO A 172 7.50 17.54 -12.49
CA PRO A 172 8.44 17.23 -13.56
C PRO A 172 9.74 16.62 -13.05
N SER A 173 10.23 17.05 -11.89
CA SER A 173 11.47 16.53 -11.30
C SER A 173 11.38 15.05 -10.93
N TYR A 174 10.25 14.61 -10.38
CA TYR A 174 10.03 13.20 -10.02
C TYR A 174 9.96 12.31 -11.27
N ARG A 175 9.29 12.76 -12.33
CA ARG A 175 9.25 12.04 -13.62
C ARG A 175 10.64 11.88 -14.23
N VAL A 176 11.43 12.95 -14.21
CA VAL A 176 12.80 12.95 -14.73
C VAL A 176 13.69 12.00 -13.93
N ALA A 177 13.61 12.04 -12.60
CA ALA A 177 14.36 11.14 -11.73
C ALA A 177 14.05 9.66 -12.01
N MET A 178 12.78 9.30 -12.21
CA MET A 178 12.39 7.93 -12.55
C MET A 178 12.91 7.49 -13.93
N VAL A 179 12.83 8.35 -14.95
CA VAL A 179 13.37 8.07 -16.31
C VAL A 179 14.90 7.90 -16.28
N LEU A 180 15.60 8.65 -15.44
CA LEU A 180 17.06 8.57 -15.29
C LEU A 180 17.52 7.39 -14.44
N HIS A 181 16.61 6.63 -13.82
CA HIS A 181 17.00 5.50 -12.97
C HIS A 181 17.70 4.41 -13.78
N PRO A 182 18.96 4.03 -13.46
CA PRO A 182 19.80 3.17 -14.30
C PRO A 182 19.19 1.83 -14.65
N SER A 183 18.49 1.21 -13.69
CA SER A 183 17.93 -0.14 -13.83
C SER A 183 16.56 -0.20 -14.48
N PHE A 184 15.81 0.91 -14.53
CA PHE A 184 14.37 0.86 -14.81
C PHE A 184 13.93 1.77 -15.95
N LYS A 185 14.58 2.93 -16.15
CA LYS A 185 14.33 3.87 -17.25
C LYS A 185 12.84 4.03 -17.59
N ASP A 186 12.44 3.71 -18.83
CA ASP A 186 11.06 3.74 -19.29
C ASP A 186 10.29 2.44 -19.02
N GLU A 187 10.98 1.34 -18.70
CA GLU A 187 10.36 0.04 -18.40
C GLU A 187 9.51 0.07 -17.14
N TYR A 188 9.89 0.88 -16.13
CA TYR A 188 9.08 1.07 -14.94
C TYR A 188 7.64 1.49 -15.28
N PHE A 189 7.48 2.45 -16.19
CA PHE A 189 6.15 2.95 -16.55
C PHE A 189 5.31 1.91 -17.28
N LYS A 190 5.96 1.02 -18.05
CA LYS A 190 5.29 -0.10 -18.72
C LYS A 190 4.81 -1.13 -17.71
N LEU A 191 5.65 -1.49 -16.73
CA LEU A 191 5.29 -2.39 -15.64
C LEU A 191 4.17 -1.82 -14.76
N ALA A 192 4.21 -0.51 -14.50
CA ALA A 192 3.18 0.21 -13.75
C ALA A 192 1.90 0.49 -14.57
N LYS A 193 1.84 0.06 -15.84
CA LYS A 193 0.69 0.24 -16.75
C LYS A 193 0.24 1.69 -16.88
N TRP A 194 1.19 2.63 -16.91
CA TRP A 194 0.88 4.04 -17.16
C TRP A 194 0.35 4.24 -18.57
N LYS A 195 -0.53 5.24 -18.73
CA LYS A 195 -1.01 5.63 -20.06
C LYS A 195 0.17 6.05 -20.95
N PRO A 196 0.21 5.64 -22.22
CA PRO A 196 1.33 5.92 -23.11
C PRO A 196 1.61 7.42 -23.28
N GLU A 197 0.56 8.25 -23.25
CA GLU A 197 0.67 9.71 -23.26
C GLU A 197 1.52 10.27 -22.11
N TRP A 198 1.42 9.68 -20.93
CA TRP A 198 2.15 10.13 -19.74
C TRP A 198 3.62 9.73 -19.81
N ILE A 199 3.92 8.56 -20.36
CA ILE A 199 5.28 8.06 -20.60
C ILE A 199 5.99 8.99 -21.59
N ASN A 200 5.33 9.29 -22.71
CA ASN A 200 5.86 10.21 -23.72
C ASN A 200 6.09 11.61 -23.15
N LYS A 201 5.19 12.11 -22.30
CA LYS A 201 5.36 13.38 -21.59
C LYS A 201 6.58 13.35 -20.67
N ALA A 202 6.81 12.27 -19.92
CA ALA A 202 7.98 12.13 -19.06
C ALA A 202 9.30 12.16 -19.86
N ILE A 203 9.41 11.36 -20.92
CA ILE A 203 10.61 11.33 -21.79
C ILE A 203 10.86 12.70 -22.43
N ARG A 204 9.81 13.38 -22.89
CA ARG A 204 9.92 14.72 -23.47
C ARG A 204 10.42 15.75 -22.45
N LEU A 205 9.98 15.66 -21.20
CA LEU A 205 10.46 16.53 -20.12
C LEU A 205 11.94 16.27 -19.82
N THR A 206 12.36 15.00 -19.75
CA THR A 206 13.77 14.63 -19.53
C THR A 206 14.69 15.14 -20.64
N ARG A 207 14.25 15.12 -21.90
CA ARG A 207 15.04 15.62 -23.04
C ARG A 207 15.09 17.15 -23.15
N LYS A 208 14.20 17.86 -22.46
CA LYS A 208 14.11 19.32 -22.49
C LYS A 208 14.92 19.99 -21.38
N MET A 209 15.26 19.25 -20.32
CA MET A 209 16.27 19.66 -19.34
C MET A 209 17.66 19.50 -19.93
#